data_AF-A0A7F8QXV8-F1
#
_entry.id   AF-A0A7F8QXV8-F1
#
_cell.length_a   1.000
_cell.length_b   1.000
_cell.length_c   1.000
_cell.angle_alpha   90.00
_cell.angle_beta   90.00
_cell.angle_gamma   90.00
#
_symmetry.space_group_name_H-M   'P 1'
#
loop_
_entity.id
_entity.type
_entity.pdbx_description
1 polymer ?
#
loop_
_entity_poly.entity_id
_entity_poly.type
_entity_poly.pdbx_seq_one_letter_code
_entity_poly.pdbx_strand_id
1 'polypeptide(L)'
;FWASLGAFLFQLGTKEGYLTKQGGLVKTWKTRWFTLHRNELKYFKDQMSPEPIRILDLTECSAVQFDYSQERVNCFCLVFPFRTFYLCAKTGVEADEWIKILRWKLSQIRKQLDQREGTIRSRSFIFK
;
A
#
# COMPACT_ATOMS: atom_id res chain seq x y z
N PHE A 1 0.81 4.61 -25.91
CA PHE A 1 1.40 3.36 -25.40
C PHE A 1 1.51 3.32 -23.87
N TRP A 2 2.16 4.29 -23.20
CA TRP A 2 2.34 4.29 -21.73
C TRP A 2 1.06 4.37 -20.88
N ALA A 3 0.04 5.12 -21.31
CA ALA A 3 -1.23 5.21 -20.58
C ALA A 3 -2.00 3.87 -20.53
N SER A 4 -1.90 3.05 -21.60
CA SER A 4 -2.55 1.75 -21.68
C SER A 4 -1.89 0.73 -20.74
N LEU A 5 -0.55 0.75 -20.63
CA LEU A 5 0.17 -0.07 -19.66
C LEU A 5 -0.12 0.36 -18.22
N GLY A 6 -0.23 1.66 -17.95
CA GLY A 6 -0.62 2.18 -16.63
C GLY A 6 -2.02 1.73 -16.19
N ALA A 7 -3.00 1.79 -17.09
CA ALA A 7 -4.35 1.28 -16.83
C ALA A 7 -4.37 -0.25 -16.63
N PHE A 8 -3.59 -0.99 -17.43
CA PHE A 8 -3.47 -2.43 -17.32
C PHE A 8 -2.85 -2.87 -15.98
N LEU A 9 -1.79 -2.20 -15.52
CA LEU A 9 -1.18 -2.47 -14.22
C LEU A 9 -2.12 -2.16 -13.05
N PHE A 10 -2.93 -1.10 -13.15
CA PHE A 10 -3.97 -0.80 -12.17
C PHE A 10 -5.01 -1.93 -12.12
N GLN A 11 -5.41 -2.48 -13.27
CA GLN A 11 -6.34 -3.62 -13.33
C GLN A 11 -5.73 -4.93 -12.81
N LEU A 12 -4.41 -5.11 -12.95
CA LEU A 12 -3.67 -6.19 -12.30
C LEU A 12 -3.46 -5.97 -10.79
N GLY A 13 -3.83 -4.80 -10.27
CA GLY A 13 -3.60 -4.45 -8.87
C GLY A 13 -2.11 -4.32 -8.54
N THR A 14 -1.31 -3.82 -9.48
CA THR A 14 0.11 -3.54 -9.30
C THR A 14 0.41 -2.08 -9.56
N LYS A 15 1.37 -1.51 -8.84
CA LYS A 15 1.83 -0.14 -9.09
C LYS A 15 3.26 0.02 -8.63
N GLU A 16 4.04 0.75 -9.39
CA GLU A 16 5.40 1.12 -9.01
C GLU A 16 5.60 2.63 -9.19
N GLY A 17 6.50 3.21 -8.41
CA GLY A 17 6.74 4.65 -8.48
C GLY A 17 7.54 5.18 -7.30
N TYR A 18 8.09 6.38 -7.47
CA TYR A 18 8.79 7.08 -6.40
C TYR A 18 7.80 7.73 -5.44
N LEU A 19 8.02 7.54 -4.14
CA LEU A 19 7.35 8.29 -3.07
C LEU A 19 8.38 8.85 -2.11
N THR A 20 8.08 10.00 -1.53
CA THR A 20 8.87 10.58 -0.44
C THR A 20 8.29 10.11 0.89
N LYS A 21 9.09 9.38 1.68
CA LYS A 21 8.64 8.80 2.95
C LYS A 21 9.30 9.45 4.16
N GLN A 22 8.57 9.54 5.26
CA GLN A 22 9.14 9.96 6.54
C GLN A 22 9.94 8.81 7.18
N GLY A 23 11.07 9.13 7.81
CA GLY A 23 11.90 8.20 8.59
C GLY A 23 11.21 7.79 9.89
N GLY A 24 11.65 6.68 10.47
CA GLY A 24 11.02 6.09 11.67
C GLY A 24 11.47 6.79 12.94
N LEU A 25 12.74 6.56 13.29
CA LEU A 25 13.42 7.17 14.41
C LEU A 25 13.66 8.66 14.15
N VAL A 26 14.42 8.97 13.10
CA VAL A 26 14.64 10.35 12.67
C VAL A 26 13.60 10.71 11.61
N LYS A 27 12.79 11.74 11.85
CA LYS A 27 11.67 12.17 10.98
C LYS A 27 12.09 12.87 9.67
N THR A 28 13.31 12.61 9.20
CA THR A 28 13.79 13.02 7.87
C THR A 28 12.94 12.41 6.76
N TRP A 29 12.84 13.11 5.64
CA TRP A 29 12.10 12.65 4.47
C TRP A 29 13.05 12.14 3.38
N LYS A 30 12.76 10.97 2.83
CA LYS A 30 13.63 10.32 1.84
C LYS A 30 12.80 9.81 0.67
N THR A 31 13.21 10.12 -0.55
CA THR A 31 12.61 9.55 -1.77
C THR A 31 13.04 8.10 -1.93
N ARG A 32 12.08 7.19 -2.15
CA ARG A 32 12.30 5.75 -2.29
C ARG A 32 11.45 5.23 -3.43
N TRP A 33 11.93 4.20 -4.11
CA TRP A 33 11.15 3.48 -5.11
C TRP A 33 10.23 2.51 -4.40
N PHE A 34 8.93 2.57 -4.67
CA PHE A 34 7.93 1.67 -4.11
C PHE A 34 7.40 0.74 -5.19
N THR A 35 7.13 -0.50 -4.80
CA THR A 35 6.45 -1.49 -5.65
C THR A 35 5.33 -2.14 -4.87
N LEU A 36 4.13 -2.15 -5.44
CA LEU A 36 2.98 -2.89 -4.95
C LEU A 36 2.75 -4.10 -5.86
N HIS A 37 2.94 -5.29 -5.31
CA HIS A 37 2.70 -6.56 -5.99
C HIS A 37 1.98 -7.51 -5.04
N ARG A 38 0.90 -8.17 -5.50
CA ARG A 38 0.03 -9.00 -4.65
C ARG A 38 -0.49 -8.21 -3.43
N ASN A 39 -0.12 -8.60 -2.21
CA ASN A 39 -0.41 -7.88 -0.96
C ASN A 39 0.85 -7.27 -0.35
N GLU A 40 1.98 -7.25 -1.07
CA GLU A 40 3.25 -6.73 -0.57
C GLU A 40 3.50 -5.33 -1.12
N LEU A 41 3.69 -4.37 -0.22
CA LEU A 41 4.22 -3.06 -0.55
C LEU A 41 5.70 -3.00 -0.14
N LYS A 42 6.59 -2.96 -1.11
CA LYS A 42 8.04 -2.91 -0.90
C LYS A 42 8.56 -1.50 -1.15
N TYR A 43 9.64 -1.13 -0.49
CA TYR A 43 10.40 0.05 -0.88
C TYR A 43 11.91 -0.19 -0.90
N PHE A 44 12.56 0.44 -1.87
CA PHE A 44 13.96 0.29 -2.22
C PHE A 44 14.67 1.63 -2.15
N LYS A 45 16.01 1.62 -2.11
CA LYS A 45 16.80 2.86 -2.15
C LYS A 45 16.48 3.65 -3.43
N ASP A 46 16.42 2.94 -4.54
CA ASP A 46 16.10 3.41 -5.90
C ASP A 46 15.55 2.24 -6.73
N GLN A 47 15.17 2.51 -7.98
CA GLN A 47 14.54 1.52 -8.88
C GLN A 47 15.48 0.36 -9.29
N MET A 48 16.80 0.58 -9.27
CA MET A 48 17.80 -0.42 -9.69
C MET A 48 18.33 -1.27 -8.54
N SER A 49 17.89 -0.98 -7.32
CA SER A 49 18.31 -1.70 -6.12
C SER A 49 17.76 -3.14 -6.16
N PRO A 50 18.61 -4.17 -5.99
CA PRO A 50 18.18 -5.56 -6.08
C PRO A 50 17.29 -5.98 -4.91
N GLU A 51 17.57 -5.45 -3.72
CA GLU A 51 16.90 -5.85 -2.47
C GLU A 51 16.06 -4.72 -1.89
N PRO A 52 14.84 -5.02 -1.39
CA PRO A 52 14.02 -4.03 -0.72
C PRO A 52 14.62 -3.68 0.64
N ILE A 53 14.55 -2.40 1.01
CA ILE A 53 14.87 -1.96 2.37
C ILE A 53 13.84 -2.51 3.36
N ARG A 54 12.58 -2.65 2.92
CA ARG A 54 11.51 -3.25 3.70
C ARG A 54 10.41 -3.78 2.80
N ILE A 55 9.80 -4.87 3.25
CA ILE A 55 8.57 -5.45 2.73
C ILE A 55 7.49 -5.17 3.77
N LEU A 56 6.35 -4.61 3.35
CA LEU A 56 5.18 -4.37 4.18
C LEU A 56 4.04 -5.28 3.71
N ASP A 57 3.58 -6.17 4.57
CA ASP A 57 2.41 -7.00 4.28
C ASP A 57 1.12 -6.21 4.52
N LEU A 58 0.39 -5.91 3.46
CA LEU A 58 -0.87 -5.17 3.53
C LEU A 58 -1.98 -5.93 4.28
N THR A 59 -1.82 -7.21 4.59
CA THR A 59 -2.77 -7.91 5.48
C THR A 59 -2.78 -7.35 6.90
N GLU A 60 -1.66 -6.77 7.34
CA GLU A 60 -1.54 -6.10 8.64
C GLU A 60 -1.95 -4.61 8.59
N CYS A 61 -2.16 -4.05 7.40
CA CYS A 61 -2.46 -2.64 7.23
C CYS A 61 -3.94 -2.36 7.53
N SER A 62 -4.22 -1.51 8.52
CA SER A 62 -5.58 -1.23 8.97
C SER A 62 -6.25 -0.11 8.18
N ALA A 63 -5.49 0.87 7.68
CA ALA A 63 -6.05 2.03 6.98
C ALA A 63 -5.06 2.71 6.03
N VAL A 64 -5.63 3.32 4.98
CA VAL A 64 -4.96 4.28 4.08
C VAL A 64 -5.75 5.60 4.11
N GLN A 65 -5.12 6.67 4.59
CA GLN A 65 -5.78 7.96 4.83
C GLN A 65 -5.00 9.09 4.15
N PHE A 66 -5.72 10.07 3.60
CA PHE A 66 -5.09 11.34 3.21
C PHE A 66 -4.56 12.03 4.46
N ASP A 67 -3.38 12.64 4.33
CA ASP A 67 -2.79 13.43 5.40
C ASP A 67 -2.84 14.91 5.00
N TYR A 68 -3.79 15.62 5.60
CA TYR A 68 -3.96 17.07 5.42
C TYR A 68 -3.21 17.89 6.50
N SER A 69 -2.55 17.23 7.44
CA SER A 69 -1.93 17.88 8.61
C SER A 69 -0.51 18.38 8.37
N GLN A 70 0.14 17.90 7.32
CA GLN A 70 1.53 18.24 7.03
C GLN A 70 1.60 19.52 6.18
N GLU A 71 2.65 20.32 6.37
CA GLU A 71 3.05 21.41 5.46
C GLU A 71 3.30 20.94 4.01
N ARG A 72 3.21 19.63 3.76
CA ARG A 72 3.47 18.98 2.48
C ARG A 72 2.15 18.55 1.84
N VAL A 73 1.99 18.90 0.58
CA VAL A 73 0.85 18.49 -0.24
C VAL A 73 1.03 17.06 -0.75
N ASN A 74 -0.07 16.45 -1.21
CA ASN A 74 -0.08 15.12 -1.86
C ASN A 74 0.39 13.98 -0.94
N CYS A 75 0.13 14.11 0.36
CA CYS A 75 0.55 13.14 1.37
C CYS A 75 -0.60 12.23 1.83
N PHE A 76 -0.23 11.03 2.23
CA PHE A 76 -1.11 10.02 2.80
C PHE A 76 -0.33 9.14 3.77
N CYS A 77 -1.06 8.41 4.61
CA CYS A 77 -0.47 7.50 5.57
C CYS A 77 -1.01 6.08 5.45
N LEU A 78 -0.15 5.13 5.80
CA LEU A 78 -0.47 3.72 5.97
C LEU A 78 -0.35 3.36 7.45
N VAL A 79 -1.43 2.85 8.04
CA VAL A 79 -1.48 2.52 9.46
C VAL A 79 -1.21 1.02 9.65
N PHE A 80 -0.08 0.68 10.25
CA PHE A 80 0.25 -0.67 10.69
C PHE A 80 0.32 -0.73 12.22
N PRO A 81 0.13 -1.90 12.86
CA PRO A 81 0.17 -2.06 14.31
C PRO A 81 1.46 -1.52 14.95
N PHE A 82 2.59 -1.70 14.26
CA PHE A 82 3.91 -1.29 14.75
C PHE A 82 4.29 0.15 14.36
N ARG A 83 3.61 0.75 13.37
CA ARG A 83 4.00 2.06 12.81
C ARG A 83 3.00 2.63 11.81
N THR A 84 2.79 3.94 11.86
CA THR A 84 2.24 4.72 10.73
C THR A 84 3.34 5.18 9.77
N PHE A 85 3.18 4.90 8.48
CA PHE A 85 4.08 5.36 7.41
C PHE A 85 3.47 6.54 6.69
N TYR A 86 4.11 7.71 6.81
CA TYR A 86 3.75 8.91 6.06
C TYR A 86 4.51 8.97 4.74
N LEU A 87 3.76 9.12 3.65
CA LEU A 87 4.23 9.08 2.27
C LEU A 87 3.67 10.30 1.52
N CYS A 88 4.45 10.89 0.62
CA CYS A 88 3.99 11.96 -0.26
C CYS A 88 4.40 11.65 -1.70
N ALA A 89 3.46 11.85 -2.62
CA ALA A 89 3.71 11.75 -4.05
C ALA A 89 4.18 13.10 -4.61
N LYS A 90 4.74 13.10 -5.82
CA LYS A 90 5.15 14.35 -6.48
C LYS A 90 3.95 15.19 -6.89
N THR A 91 2.89 14.53 -7.36
CA THR A 91 1.66 15.18 -7.82
C THR A 91 0.43 14.65 -7.08
N GLY A 92 -0.65 15.45 -7.07
CA GLY A 92 -1.92 15.02 -6.49
C GLY A 92 -2.54 13.82 -7.22
N VAL A 93 -2.30 13.73 -8.53
CA VAL A 93 -2.72 12.59 -9.36
C VAL A 93 -2.03 11.30 -8.90
N GLU A 94 -0.71 11.34 -8.74
CA GLU A 94 0.03 10.17 -8.25
C GLU A 94 -0.39 9.76 -6.84
N ALA A 95 -0.65 10.73 -5.94
CA ALA A 95 -1.15 10.44 -4.60
C ALA A 95 -2.51 9.72 -4.65
N ASP A 96 -3.44 10.25 -5.44
CA ASP A 96 -4.77 9.66 -5.64
C ASP A 96 -4.69 8.24 -6.22
N GLU A 97 -3.83 8.00 -7.23
CA GLU A 97 -3.60 6.67 -7.80
C GLU A 97 -3.09 5.67 -6.75
N TRP A 98 -2.10 6.06 -5.94
CA TRP A 98 -1.57 5.23 -4.86
C TRP A 98 -2.65 4.92 -3.82
N ILE A 99 -3.41 5.92 -3.39
CA ILE A 99 -4.46 5.75 -2.39
C ILE A 99 -5.57 4.84 -2.92
N LYS A 100 -6.00 5.04 -4.17
CA LYS A 100 -7.03 4.20 -4.81
C LYS A 100 -6.61 2.74 -4.88
N ILE A 101 -5.40 2.44 -5.37
CA ILE A 101 -4.96 1.05 -5.50
C ILE A 101 -4.73 0.38 -4.14
N LEU A 102 -4.19 1.11 -3.16
CA LEU A 102 -3.96 0.59 -1.80
C LEU A 102 -5.29 0.33 -1.08
N ARG A 103 -6.25 1.25 -1.15
CA ARG A 103 -7.60 1.05 -0.58
C ARG A 103 -8.32 -0.11 -1.25
N TRP A 104 -8.21 -0.24 -2.58
CA TRP A 104 -8.76 -1.37 -3.30
C TRP A 104 -8.15 -2.69 -2.80
N LYS A 105 -6.82 -2.77 -2.60
CA LYS A 105 -6.16 -3.95 -2.02
C LYS A 105 -6.68 -4.30 -0.63
N LEU A 106 -6.78 -3.32 0.27
CA LEU A 106 -7.33 -3.57 1.61
C LEU A 106 -8.77 -4.09 1.55
N SER A 107 -9.59 -3.60 0.62
CA SER A 107 -10.94 -4.12 0.40
C SER A 107 -10.94 -5.58 -0.05
N GLN A 108 -10.07 -5.96 -1.00
CA GLN A 108 -9.98 -7.35 -1.46
C GLN A 108 -9.50 -8.29 -0.35
N ILE A 109 -8.51 -7.86 0.45
CA ILE A 109 -8.00 -8.65 1.58
C ILE A 109 -9.12 -8.93 2.58
N ARG A 110 -9.89 -7.90 2.98
CA ARG A 110 -11.02 -8.06 3.91
C ARG A 110 -12.07 -9.03 3.38
N LYS A 111 -12.47 -8.90 2.11
CA LYS A 111 -13.42 -9.84 1.48
C LYS A 111 -12.93 -11.28 1.52
N GLN A 112 -11.64 -11.51 1.30
CA GLN A 112 -11.06 -12.86 1.37
C GLN A 112 -11.03 -13.41 2.79
N LEU A 113 -10.77 -12.58 3.80
CA LEU A 113 -10.81 -12.98 5.21
C LEU A 113 -12.23 -13.34 5.64
N ASP A 114 -13.22 -12.51 5.32
CA ASP A 114 -14.63 -12.74 5.66
C ASP A 114 -15.14 -14.07 5.06
N GLN A 115 -14.78 -14.36 3.80
CA GLN A 115 -15.13 -15.62 3.15
C GLN A 115 -14.48 -16.83 3.82
N ARG A 116 -13.22 -16.69 4.26
CA ARG A 116 -12.50 -17.76 4.98
C ARG A 116 -13.13 -18.04 6.33
N GLU A 117 -13.45 -17.01 7.11
CA GLU A 117 -14.11 -17.16 8.40
C GLU A 117 -15.51 -17.77 8.26
N GLY A 118 -16.28 -17.34 7.26
CA GLY A 118 -17.58 -17.95 6.93
C GLY A 118 -17.46 -19.43 6.60
N THR A 119 -16.47 -19.81 5.78
CA THR A 119 -16.20 -21.22 5.43
C THR A 119 -15.83 -22.05 6.65
N ILE A 120 -14.96 -21.53 7.53
CA ILE A 120 -14.55 -22.22 8.76
C ILE A 120 -15.74 -22.43 9.69
N ARG A 121 -16.56 -21.39 9.92
CA ARG A 121 -17.76 -21.49 10.74
C ARG A 121 -18.72 -22.54 10.18
N SER A 122 -19.03 -22.51 8.88
CA SER A 122 -19.90 -23.49 8.24
C SER A 122 -19.40 -24.93 8.38
N ARG A 123 -18.09 -25.17 8.22
CA ARG A 123 -17.50 -26.51 8.45
C ARG A 123 -17.65 -26.97 9.90
N SER A 124 -17.39 -26.09 10.86
CA SER A 124 -17.52 -26.41 12.29
C SER A 124 -18.96 -26.75 12.72
N PHE A 125 -19.98 -26.29 11.98
CA PHE A 125 -21.38 -26.67 12.22
C PHE A 125 -21.79 -28.00 11.56
N ILE A 126 -21.11 -28.43 10.49
CA ILE A 126 -21.42 -29.70 9.79
C ILE A 126 -20.86 -30.92 10.55
N PHE A 127 -19.78 -30.76 11.32
CA PHE A 127 -19.14 -31.84 12.07
C PHE A 127 -19.57 -31.93 13.55
N LYS A 128 -20.75 -31.39 13.90
CA LYS A 128 -21.41 -31.56 15.19
C LYS A 128 -22.76 -32.24 14.98
#